data_AF-A0A1H7Q0P2-F1
#
_entry.id   AF-A0A1H7Q0P2-F1
#
_cell.length_a   1.000
_cell.length_b   1.000
_cell.length_c   1.000
_cell.angle_alpha   90.00
_cell.angle_beta   90.00
_cell.angle_gamma   90.00
#
_symmetry.space_group_name_H-M   'P 1'
#
loop_
_entity.id
_entity.type
_entity.pdbx_description
1 polymer ?
#
loop_
_entity_poly.entity_id
_entity_poly.type
_entity_poly.pdbx_seq_one_letter_code
_entity_poly.pdbx_strand_id
1 'polypeptide(L)'
;METGYLFKCKNCKKRYSVQLGIGFLFPKVYRETLESIDNGKYGEEMQKLFRETPYAAVDAERELFICDNCGNWKVDANLSLYAPNDIELLKRRSYGEKTVEELGHEPCVMRFDLEENYHLIREYSHICSKCGNVMKKNSDIIPSMLPCPKCGTENAVANLMQWD
;
A
#
# COMPACT_ATOMS: atom_id res chain seq x y z
N MET A 1 5.48 7.82 -13.53
CA MET A 1 4.19 8.54 -13.52
C MET A 1 3.53 8.31 -12.19
N GLU A 2 3.56 9.31 -11.31
CA GLU A 2 2.83 9.25 -10.05
C GLU A 2 1.35 9.57 -10.28
N THR A 3 0.46 8.69 -9.82
CA THR A 3 -0.99 8.93 -9.86
C THR A 3 -1.43 9.61 -8.56
N GLY A 4 -2.06 10.78 -8.70
CA GLY A 4 -2.70 11.48 -7.59
C GLY A 4 -4.01 12.13 -8.00
N TYR A 5 -4.79 12.55 -7.00
CA TYR A 5 -6.08 13.18 -7.21
C TYR A 5 -6.20 14.43 -6.34
N LEU A 6 -6.61 15.53 -6.94
CA LEU A 6 -7.03 16.73 -6.22
C LEU A 6 -8.53 16.70 -6.05
N PHE A 7 -9.01 16.57 -4.81
CA PHE A 7 -10.43 16.55 -4.48
C PHE A 7 -10.86 17.91 -3.91
N LYS A 8 -12.01 18.42 -4.36
CA LYS A 8 -12.69 19.58 -3.76
C LYS A 8 -14.13 19.23 -3.42
N CYS A 9 -14.48 19.29 -2.14
CA CYS A 9 -15.85 19.08 -1.69
C CYS A 9 -16.77 20.18 -2.24
N LYS A 10 -17.88 19.82 -2.89
CA LYS A 10 -18.84 20.81 -3.41
C LYS A 10 -19.61 21.53 -2.29
N ASN A 11 -19.81 20.90 -1.14
CA ASN A 11 -20.50 21.47 0.01
C ASN A 11 -19.58 22.40 0.82
N CYS A 12 -18.64 21.84 1.60
CA CYS A 12 -17.77 22.63 2.48
C CYS A 12 -16.58 23.31 1.79
N LYS A 13 -16.42 23.17 0.47
CA LYS A 13 -15.36 23.74 -0.38
C LYS A 13 -13.91 23.36 -0.02
N LYS A 14 -13.71 22.52 1.00
CA LYS A 14 -12.38 22.05 1.42
C LYS A 14 -11.72 21.22 0.32
N ARG A 15 -10.42 21.43 0.15
CA ARG A 15 -9.58 20.75 -0.83
C ARG A 15 -8.72 19.69 -0.13
N TYR A 16 -8.48 18.59 -0.83
CA TYR A 16 -7.64 17.49 -0.38
C TYR A 16 -6.78 17.05 -1.57
N SER A 17 -5.57 16.60 -1.28
CA SER A 17 -4.67 15.98 -2.26
C SER A 17 -4.43 14.55 -1.82
N VAL A 18 -4.61 13.61 -2.73
CA VAL A 18 -4.32 12.18 -2.54
C VAL A 18 -3.18 11.84 -3.46
N GLN A 19 -2.05 11.38 -2.90
CA GLN A 19 -0.86 10.97 -3.65
C GLN A 19 -0.63 9.48 -3.45
N LEU A 20 -0.84 8.69 -4.51
CA LEU A 20 -0.68 7.23 -4.47
C LEU A 20 0.61 6.78 -5.14
N GLY A 21 1.09 7.53 -6.13
CA GLY A 21 2.39 7.28 -6.74
C GLY A 21 3.54 7.43 -5.73
N ILE A 22 4.53 6.54 -5.84
CA ILE A 22 5.83 6.61 -5.14
C ILE A 22 6.97 6.90 -6.13
N GLY A 23 6.76 6.61 -7.43
CA GLY A 23 7.72 6.90 -8.50
C GLY A 23 9.06 6.19 -8.30
N PHE A 24 10.15 6.87 -8.64
CA PHE A 24 11.51 6.34 -8.56
C PHE A 24 11.98 6.03 -7.12
N LEU A 25 11.27 6.51 -6.10
CA LEU A 25 11.58 6.21 -4.70
C LEU A 25 11.04 4.85 -4.24
N PHE A 26 10.29 4.13 -5.09
CA PHE A 26 9.66 2.87 -4.71
C PHE A 26 10.64 1.83 -4.14
N PRO A 27 11.83 1.57 -4.73
CA PRO A 27 12.79 0.62 -4.15
C PRO A 27 13.26 1.00 -2.73
N LYS A 28 13.35 2.29 -2.44
CA LYS A 28 13.68 2.76 -1.08
C LYS A 28 12.51 2.54 -0.12
N VAL A 29 11.30 2.94 -0.52
CA VAL A 29 10.08 2.77 0.28
C VAL A 29 9.80 1.29 0.56
N TYR A 30 10.01 0.41 -0.42
CA TYR A 30 9.87 -1.02 -0.27
C TYR A 30 10.78 -1.56 0.84
N ARG A 31 12.08 -1.24 0.77
CA ARG A 31 13.07 -1.65 1.79
C ARG A 31 12.73 -1.13 3.18
N GLU A 32 12.40 0.15 3.32
CA GLU A 32 12.01 0.76 4.60
C GLU A 32 10.72 0.12 5.16
N THR A 33 9.84 -0.37 4.28
CA THR A 33 8.63 -1.11 4.67
C THR A 33 8.98 -2.47 5.25
N LEU A 34 9.88 -3.23 4.61
CA LEU A 34 10.38 -4.51 5.15
C LEU A 34 11.04 -4.31 6.52
N GLU A 35 11.92 -3.32 6.64
CA GLU A 35 12.57 -2.96 7.91
C GLU A 35 11.54 -2.59 8.99
N SER A 36 10.50 -1.84 8.62
CA SER A 36 9.42 -1.48 9.55
C SER A 36 8.65 -2.71 10.06
N ILE A 37 8.37 -3.69 9.18
CA ILE A 37 7.73 -4.95 9.56
C ILE A 37 8.65 -5.75 10.47
N ASP A 38 9.92 -5.89 10.10
CA ASP A 38 10.90 -6.64 10.89
C ASP A 38 11.13 -6.01 12.27
N ASN A 39 11.00 -4.69 12.40
CA ASN A 39 11.06 -3.99 13.68
C ASN A 39 9.74 -4.04 14.49
N GLY A 40 8.70 -4.71 14.00
CA GLY A 40 7.45 -4.90 14.72
C GLY A 40 6.48 -3.70 14.68
N LYS A 41 6.72 -2.71 13.81
CA LYS A 41 5.88 -1.49 13.72
C LYS A 41 4.41 -1.80 13.45
N TYR A 42 4.13 -2.91 12.77
CA TYR A 42 2.79 -3.33 12.35
C TYR A 42 2.23 -4.50 13.18
N GLY A 43 2.80 -4.73 14.37
CA GLY A 43 2.34 -5.74 15.33
C GLY A 43 3.15 -7.03 15.28
N GLU A 44 3.19 -7.71 16.42
CA GLU A 44 3.99 -8.93 16.64
C GLU A 44 3.58 -10.07 15.72
N GLU A 45 2.29 -10.22 15.44
CA GLU A 45 1.79 -11.30 14.57
C GLU A 45 2.28 -11.12 13.13
N MET A 46 2.27 -9.89 12.61
CA MET A 46 2.78 -9.59 11.27
C MET A 46 4.30 -9.78 11.20
N GLN A 47 5.02 -9.28 12.20
CA GLN A 47 6.48 -9.45 12.31
C GLN A 47 6.86 -10.94 12.33
N LYS A 48 6.16 -11.73 13.15
CA LYS A 48 6.40 -13.17 13.27
C LYS A 48 6.15 -13.88 11.94
N LEU A 49 4.99 -13.66 11.31
CA LEU A 49 4.66 -14.27 10.03
C LEU A 49 5.68 -13.91 8.94
N PHE A 50 6.10 -12.64 8.90
CA PHE A 50 7.12 -12.17 7.95
C PHE A 50 8.46 -12.87 8.14
N ARG A 51 8.91 -13.08 9.38
CA ARG A 51 10.17 -13.78 9.68
C ARG A 51 10.12 -15.28 9.42
N GLU A 52 8.98 -15.90 9.66
CA GLU A 52 8.81 -17.36 9.52
C GLU A 52 8.55 -17.78 8.06
N THR A 53 8.16 -16.84 7.19
CA THR A 53 7.88 -17.11 5.77
C THR A 53 9.13 -16.81 4.93
N PRO A 54 9.78 -17.83 4.32
CA PRO A 54 10.97 -17.60 3.50
C PRO A 54 10.68 -16.67 2.32
N TYR A 55 11.50 -15.63 2.19
CA TYR A 55 11.39 -14.62 1.13
C TYR A 55 9.99 -13.99 1.01
N ALA A 56 9.31 -13.79 2.13
CA ALA A 56 8.04 -13.08 2.15
C ALA A 56 8.15 -11.70 1.47
N ALA A 57 7.12 -11.35 0.71
CA ALA A 57 6.97 -10.05 0.09
C ALA A 57 5.82 -9.28 0.74
N VAL A 58 5.83 -7.96 0.58
CA VAL A 58 4.77 -7.07 1.05
C VAL A 58 4.29 -6.18 -0.09
N ASP A 59 2.98 -5.93 -0.15
CA ASP A 59 2.48 -4.85 -1.00
C ASP A 59 2.80 -3.48 -0.38
N ALA A 60 3.88 -2.86 -0.83
CA ALA A 60 4.32 -1.53 -0.39
C ALA A 60 3.71 -0.37 -1.20
N GLU A 61 2.83 -0.65 -2.17
CA GLU A 61 2.16 0.41 -2.92
C GLU A 61 1.13 1.14 -2.04
N ARG A 62 0.96 2.44 -2.30
CA ARG A 62 0.02 3.26 -1.53
C ARG A 62 -1.39 3.11 -2.04
N GLU A 63 -2.31 3.09 -1.08
CA GLU A 63 -3.74 3.05 -1.34
C GLU A 63 -4.48 4.07 -0.49
N LEU A 64 -5.67 4.45 -0.96
CA LEU A 64 -6.60 5.26 -0.18
C LEU A 64 -7.52 4.34 0.61
N PHE A 65 -7.44 4.45 1.93
CA PHE A 65 -8.34 3.79 2.88
C PHE A 65 -9.39 4.78 3.36
N ILE A 66 -10.64 4.33 3.44
CA ILE A 66 -11.79 5.12 3.90
C ILE A 66 -12.45 4.39 5.05
N CYS A 67 -12.72 5.12 6.13
CA CYS A 67 -13.49 4.59 7.25
C CYS A 67 -14.99 4.76 6.99
N ASP A 68 -15.72 3.68 6.84
CA ASP A 68 -17.17 3.71 6.62
C ASP A 68 -17.94 4.38 7.75
N ASN A 69 -17.43 4.28 8.98
CA ASN A 69 -18.13 4.82 10.16
C ASN A 69 -18.05 6.35 10.26
N CYS A 70 -16.90 6.96 9.92
CA CYS A 70 -16.69 8.40 10.13
C CYS A 70 -16.24 9.17 8.88
N GLY A 71 -16.09 8.49 7.74
CA GLY A 71 -15.64 9.07 6.48
C GLY A 71 -14.18 9.54 6.47
N ASN A 72 -13.39 9.23 7.51
CA ASN A 72 -11.99 9.63 7.55
C ASN A 72 -11.18 8.91 6.48
N TRP A 73 -10.26 9.63 5.85
CA TRP A 73 -9.35 9.07 4.85
C TRP A 73 -7.96 8.85 5.44
N LYS A 74 -7.26 7.85 4.89
CA LYS A 74 -5.86 7.58 5.15
C LYS A 74 -5.21 7.12 3.86
N VAL A 75 -4.08 7.70 3.50
CA VAL A 75 -3.21 7.15 2.46
C VAL A 75 -2.07 6.44 3.17
N ASP A 76 -1.88 5.16 2.86
CA ASP A 76 -0.81 4.34 3.43
C ASP A 76 -0.46 3.18 2.49
N ALA A 77 0.64 2.48 2.77
CA ALA A 77 0.95 1.24 2.07
C ALA A 77 -0.14 0.18 2.31
N ASN A 78 -0.39 -0.69 1.32
CA ASN A 78 -1.35 -1.77 1.46
C ASN A 78 -0.98 -2.72 2.61
N LEU A 79 0.30 -3.09 2.70
CA LEU A 79 0.93 -3.91 3.74
C LEU A 79 0.48 -5.39 3.78
N SER A 80 -0.31 -5.87 2.84
CA SER A 80 -0.63 -7.30 2.77
C SER A 80 0.64 -8.11 2.48
N LEU A 81 0.75 -9.28 3.12
CA LEU A 81 1.90 -10.18 3.02
C LEU A 81 1.64 -11.31 2.03
N TYR A 82 2.69 -11.69 1.33
CA TYR A 82 2.67 -12.68 0.28
C TYR A 82 3.85 -13.65 0.44
N ALA A 83 3.63 -14.91 0.04
CA ALA A 83 4.68 -15.91 -0.08
C ALA A 83 4.93 -16.23 -1.56
N PRO A 84 6.18 -16.50 -1.97
CA PRO A 84 6.49 -16.83 -3.36
C PRO A 84 5.86 -18.17 -3.75
N ASN A 85 5.41 -18.26 -5.00
CA ASN A 85 4.86 -19.49 -5.57
C ASN A 85 5.95 -20.53 -5.84
N ASP A 86 7.18 -20.08 -6.14
CA ASP A 86 8.35 -20.93 -6.38
C ASP A 86 9.60 -20.27 -5.78
N ILE A 87 10.05 -20.79 -4.63
CA ILE A 87 11.25 -20.32 -3.92
C ILE A 87 12.53 -20.58 -4.73
N GLU A 88 12.61 -21.69 -5.47
CA GLU A 88 13.82 -22.06 -6.19
C GLU A 88 14.01 -21.19 -7.44
N LEU A 89 12.91 -20.83 -8.10
CA LEU A 89 12.93 -19.82 -9.16
C LEU A 89 13.30 -18.45 -8.59
N LEU A 90 12.72 -18.08 -7.45
CA LEU A 90 12.97 -16.79 -6.80
C LEU A 90 14.45 -16.60 -6.46
N LYS A 91 15.08 -17.59 -5.80
CA LYS A 91 16.49 -17.57 -5.42
C LYS A 91 17.42 -17.23 -6.58
N ARG A 92 17.10 -17.71 -7.79
CA ARG A 92 17.91 -17.53 -9.01
C ARG A 92 17.70 -16.18 -9.69
N ARG A 93 16.66 -15.42 -9.32
CA ARG A 93 16.47 -14.05 -9.85
C ARG A 93 17.65 -13.19 -9.43
N SER A 94 18.13 -12.38 -10.35
CA SER A 94 19.31 -11.52 -10.13
C SER A 94 18.97 -10.05 -10.29
N TYR A 95 19.54 -9.22 -9.42
CA TYR A 95 19.47 -7.77 -9.48
C TYR A 95 20.89 -7.22 -9.58
N GLY A 96 21.31 -6.88 -10.79
CA GLY A 96 22.72 -6.66 -11.09
C GLY A 96 23.47 -7.98 -11.07
N GLU A 97 24.60 -8.03 -10.36
CA GLU A 97 25.47 -9.22 -10.29
C GLU A 97 25.05 -10.21 -9.19
N LYS A 98 24.15 -9.81 -8.28
CA LYS A 98 23.74 -10.63 -7.13
C LYS A 98 22.37 -11.26 -7.35
N THR A 99 22.24 -12.51 -6.93
CA THR A 99 20.98 -13.25 -6.86
C THR A 99 20.18 -12.89 -5.60
N VAL A 100 18.88 -13.20 -5.58
CA VAL A 100 18.03 -13.05 -4.38
C VAL A 100 18.56 -13.92 -3.24
N GLU A 101 19.11 -15.10 -3.54
CA GLU A 101 19.76 -15.94 -2.54
C GLU A 101 20.93 -15.22 -1.84
N GLU A 102 21.78 -14.55 -2.60
CA GLU A 102 22.92 -13.79 -2.05
C GLU A 102 22.50 -12.51 -1.32
N LEU A 103 21.36 -11.91 -1.70
CA LEU A 103 20.80 -10.73 -1.04
C LEU A 103 19.99 -11.07 0.22
N GLY A 104 19.43 -12.28 0.28
CA GLY A 104 18.51 -12.72 1.33
C GLY A 104 17.07 -12.24 1.16
N HIS A 105 16.81 -11.27 0.28
CA HIS A 105 15.47 -10.76 -0.04
C HIS A 105 15.40 -10.19 -1.45
N GLU A 106 14.19 -10.07 -2.01
CA GLU A 106 13.98 -9.34 -3.25
C GLU A 106 14.08 -7.83 -2.96
N PRO A 107 14.88 -7.05 -3.71
CA PRO A 107 15.15 -5.64 -3.40
C PRO A 107 13.96 -4.72 -3.71
N CYS A 108 13.02 -5.18 -4.53
CA CYS A 108 11.84 -4.44 -4.94
C CYS A 108 10.82 -5.42 -5.52
N VAL A 109 9.65 -5.55 -4.89
CA VAL A 109 8.52 -6.34 -5.40
C VAL A 109 7.37 -5.38 -5.66
N MET A 110 6.97 -5.23 -6.93
CA MET A 110 5.82 -4.39 -7.31
C MET A 110 4.53 -5.21 -7.29
N ARG A 111 3.37 -4.56 -7.36
CA ARG A 111 2.09 -5.30 -7.29
C ARG A 111 1.93 -6.34 -8.41
N PHE A 112 2.39 -6.04 -9.63
CA PHE A 112 2.33 -7.02 -10.72
C PHE A 112 3.20 -8.26 -10.42
N ASP A 113 4.35 -8.09 -9.73
CA ASP A 113 5.18 -9.22 -9.32
C ASP A 113 4.40 -10.12 -8.35
N LEU A 114 3.69 -9.50 -7.39
CA LEU A 114 2.86 -10.20 -6.40
C LEU A 114 1.73 -10.99 -7.06
N GLU A 115 1.08 -10.42 -8.07
CA GLU A 115 -0.02 -11.05 -8.80
C GLU A 115 0.45 -12.25 -9.64
N GLU A 116 1.65 -12.19 -10.22
CA GLU A 116 2.18 -13.24 -11.10
C GLU A 116 2.92 -14.35 -10.35
N ASN A 117 3.71 -13.99 -9.32
CA ASN A 117 4.75 -14.87 -8.78
C ASN A 117 4.57 -15.21 -7.31
N TYR A 118 3.57 -14.63 -6.65
CA TYR A 118 3.31 -14.83 -5.24
C TYR A 118 1.84 -15.22 -5.00
N HIS A 119 1.53 -15.62 -3.77
CA HIS A 119 0.17 -15.79 -3.29
C HIS A 119 -0.01 -15.07 -1.95
N LEU A 120 -1.19 -14.48 -1.75
CA LEU A 120 -1.56 -13.78 -0.54
C LEU A 120 -1.61 -14.74 0.64
N ILE A 121 -0.89 -14.41 1.72
CA ILE A 121 -0.92 -15.16 2.97
C ILE A 121 -1.61 -14.40 4.10
N ARG A 122 -1.64 -13.07 4.04
CA ARG A 122 -2.32 -12.23 5.02
C ARG A 122 -2.69 -10.87 4.47
N GLU A 123 -3.95 -10.49 4.60
CA GLU A 123 -4.38 -9.10 4.41
C GLU A 123 -4.03 -8.26 5.65
N TYR A 124 -3.57 -7.03 5.43
CA TYR A 124 -3.34 -6.09 6.52
C TYR A 124 -4.54 -5.15 6.71
N SER A 125 -5.13 -5.18 7.90
CA SER A 125 -6.27 -4.36 8.26
C SER A 125 -5.84 -2.99 8.79
N HIS A 126 -6.13 -1.93 8.04
CA HIS A 126 -5.88 -0.56 8.49
C HIS A 126 -6.94 -0.09 9.49
N ILE A 127 -6.50 0.49 10.61
CA ILE A 127 -7.39 1.00 11.65
C ILE A 127 -7.53 2.51 11.55
N CYS A 128 -8.78 2.99 11.63
CA CYS A 128 -9.09 4.41 11.62
C CYS A 128 -8.60 5.09 12.91
N SER A 129 -7.69 6.06 12.78
CA SER A 129 -7.17 6.82 13.92
C SER A 129 -8.21 7.65 14.68
N LYS A 130 -9.38 7.92 14.07
CA LYS A 130 -10.46 8.71 14.71
C LYS A 130 -11.45 7.88 15.51
N CYS A 131 -11.77 6.67 15.06
CA CYS A 131 -12.85 5.88 15.66
C CYS A 131 -12.51 4.41 15.92
N GLY A 132 -11.29 3.97 15.60
CA GLY A 132 -10.83 2.60 15.87
C GLY A 132 -11.40 1.51 14.97
N ASN A 133 -12.33 1.83 14.06
CA ASN A 133 -12.86 0.85 13.11
C ASN A 133 -11.88 0.53 11.99
N VAL A 134 -11.99 -0.70 11.46
CA VAL A 134 -11.28 -1.12 10.26
C VAL A 134 -11.70 -0.23 9.08
N MET A 135 -10.71 0.17 8.28
CA MET A 135 -10.91 0.97 7.08
C MET A 135 -10.96 0.08 5.85
N LYS A 136 -11.78 0.45 4.86
CA LYS A 136 -11.83 -0.24 3.57
C LYS A 136 -10.84 0.37 2.61
N LYS A 137 -10.11 -0.49 1.90
CA LYS A 137 -9.40 -0.12 0.68
C LYS A 137 -10.42 0.39 -0.35
N ASN A 138 -10.11 1.50 -0.99
CA ASN A 138 -10.86 1.95 -2.15
C ASN A 138 -10.07 1.62 -3.41
N SER A 139 -10.28 0.42 -3.97
CA SER A 139 -9.59 -0.09 -5.17
C SER A 139 -9.92 0.71 -6.42
N ASP A 140 -11.17 1.17 -6.51
CA ASP A 140 -11.70 1.90 -7.65
C ASP A 140 -12.03 3.31 -7.19
N ILE A 141 -11.00 4.15 -7.09
CA ILE A 141 -11.18 5.56 -6.78
C ILE A 141 -11.95 6.19 -7.95
N ILE A 142 -13.27 6.23 -7.84
CA ILE A 142 -14.11 7.16 -8.58
C ILE A 142 -14.16 8.42 -7.71
N PRO A 143 -13.32 9.44 -7.97
CA PRO A 143 -13.14 10.52 -7.01
C PRO A 143 -14.42 11.32 -6.75
N SER A 144 -15.37 11.31 -7.70
CA SER A 144 -16.67 11.95 -7.57
C SER A 144 -17.59 11.28 -6.54
N MET A 145 -17.37 10.01 -6.23
CA MET A 145 -18.13 9.22 -5.25
C MET A 145 -17.50 9.22 -3.85
N LEU A 146 -16.31 9.80 -3.69
CA LEU A 146 -15.64 9.84 -2.40
C LEU A 146 -16.37 10.76 -1.39
N PRO A 147 -16.69 10.27 -0.18
CA PRO A 147 -17.32 11.10 0.85
C PRO A 147 -16.31 12.11 1.43
N CYS A 148 -16.71 13.37 1.57
CA CYS A 148 -15.81 14.38 2.14
C CYS A 148 -15.44 14.06 3.61
N PRO A 149 -14.15 13.99 3.98
CA PRO A 149 -13.72 13.68 5.36
C PRO A 149 -14.14 14.69 6.44
N LYS A 150 -14.64 15.86 6.02
CA LYS A 150 -15.08 16.94 6.92
C LYS A 150 -16.59 16.99 7.12
N CYS A 151 -17.37 16.76 6.06
CA CYS A 151 -18.83 16.95 6.10
C CYS A 151 -19.64 15.78 5.56
N GLY A 152 -19.00 14.67 5.19
CA GLY A 152 -19.64 13.44 4.72
C GLY A 152 -20.26 13.51 3.32
N THR A 153 -20.32 14.69 2.69
CA THR A 153 -20.96 14.82 1.37
C THR A 153 -20.21 14.05 0.29
N GLU A 154 -20.88 13.07 -0.30
CA GLU A 154 -20.53 12.37 -1.54
C GLU A 154 -20.92 13.29 -2.69
N ASN A 155 -19.96 13.95 -3.35
CA ASN A 155 -20.11 14.74 -4.58
C ASN A 155 -18.95 15.73 -4.67
N ALA A 156 -17.79 15.25 -5.09
CA ALA A 156 -16.64 16.13 -5.29
C ALA A 156 -16.26 16.28 -6.75
N VAL A 157 -15.58 17.38 -7.04
CA VAL A 157 -14.82 17.51 -8.28
C VAL A 157 -13.45 16.96 -7.98
N ALA A 158 -12.97 16.03 -8.81
CA ALA A 158 -11.57 15.69 -8.81
C ALA A 158 -10.92 15.92 -10.15
N ASN A 159 -9.69 16.40 -10.07
CA ASN A 159 -8.80 16.48 -11.21
C ASN A 159 -7.70 15.45 -11.00
N LEU A 160 -7.38 14.72 -12.07
CA LEU A 160 -6.19 13.88 -12.10
C LEU A 160 -4.97 14.79 -11.93
N MET A 161 -4.09 14.40 -11.03
CA MET A 161 -2.83 15.08 -10.80
C MET A 161 -1.74 14.13 -11.30
N GLN A 162 -1.19 14.44 -12.47
CA GLN A 162 0.00 13.79 -13.01
C GLN A 162 1.20 14.65 -12.65
N TRP A 163 2.20 14.04 -12.04
CA TRP A 163 3.51 14.67 -11.80
C TRP A 163 4.56 13.91 -12.60
N ASP A 164 5.50 14.68 -13.16
CA ASP A 164 6.70 14.17 -13.83
C ASP A 164 7.67 13.55 -12.83
#